data_AF-A0A1I6VK05-F1
#
_entry.id   AF-A0A1I6VK05-F1
#
_cell.length_a   1.000
_cell.length_b   1.000
_cell.length_c   1.000
_cell.angle_alpha   90.00
_cell.angle_beta   90.00
_cell.angle_gamma   90.00
#
_symmetry.space_group_name_H-M   'P 1'
#
loop_
_entity.id
_entity.type
_entity.pdbx_description
1 polymer ?
#
loop_
_entity_poly.entity_id
_entity_poly.type
_entity_poly.pdbx_seq_one_letter_code
_entity_poly.pdbx_strand_id
1 'polypeptide(L)'
;MFALTNDELKILKSQFATSSWGGRRTMPNVFTEYGVLMLSSVLNSEQAIQVNIQIMRIFAKIRQYIADNTELKLEIAEIKNAVEKIAVKQKGHDQNIELLFEYIDRLQDKQDIAAPAERKQIGYKIGGKT
;
A
#
# COMPACT_ATOMS: atom_id res chain seq x y z
N MET A 1 -28.93 -14.03 9.05
CA MET A 1 -29.84 -14.53 7.98
C MET A 1 -30.47 -13.33 7.30
N PHE A 2 -30.64 -13.39 6.00
CA PHE A 2 -31.40 -12.40 5.24
C PHE A 2 -32.36 -13.10 4.30
N ALA A 3 -33.45 -12.43 3.96
CA ALA A 3 -34.38 -12.91 2.94
C ALA A 3 -33.80 -12.60 1.56
N LEU A 4 -33.80 -13.59 0.66
CA LEU A 4 -33.44 -13.36 -0.73
C LEU A 4 -34.41 -12.40 -1.40
N THR A 5 -33.94 -11.67 -2.40
CA THR A 5 -34.77 -10.89 -3.31
C THR A 5 -35.44 -11.78 -4.37
N ASN A 6 -36.45 -11.24 -5.04
CA ASN A 6 -37.15 -11.97 -6.11
C ASN A 6 -36.22 -12.37 -7.27
N ASP A 7 -35.22 -11.56 -7.57
CA ASP A 7 -34.31 -11.84 -8.68
C ASP A 7 -33.25 -12.88 -8.31
N GLU A 8 -32.71 -12.84 -7.09
CA GLU A 8 -31.83 -13.90 -6.57
C GLU A 8 -32.55 -15.26 -6.49
N LEU A 9 -33.85 -15.25 -6.12
CA LEU A 9 -34.66 -16.47 -6.06
C LEU A 9 -34.91 -17.09 -7.43
N LYS A 10 -35.04 -16.29 -8.49
CA LYS A 10 -35.20 -16.81 -9.86
C LYS A 10 -34.00 -17.63 -10.31
N ILE A 11 -32.78 -17.24 -9.89
CA ILE A 11 -31.54 -17.95 -10.23
C ILE A 11 -31.47 -19.32 -9.53
N LEU A 12 -32.05 -19.43 -8.33
CA LEU A 12 -32.07 -20.68 -7.55
C LEU A 12 -33.20 -21.65 -7.94
N LYS A 13 -34.12 -21.23 -8.82
CA LYS A 13 -35.19 -22.12 -9.29
C LYS A 13 -34.64 -23.11 -10.32
N SER A 14 -34.82 -24.40 -10.05
CA SER A 14 -34.54 -25.45 -11.03
C SER A 14 -35.38 -25.23 -12.28
N GLN A 15 -34.75 -25.34 -13.45
CA GLN A 15 -35.43 -25.21 -14.74
C GLN A 15 -36.35 -26.42 -15.05
N PHE A 16 -36.06 -27.58 -14.46
CA PHE A 16 -36.75 -28.84 -14.74
C PHE A 16 -37.60 -29.36 -13.57
N ALA A 17 -37.25 -28.99 -12.33
CA ALA A 17 -37.92 -29.46 -11.12
C ALA A 17 -38.71 -28.33 -10.43
N THR A 18 -39.72 -27.79 -11.13
CA THR A 18 -40.63 -26.78 -10.59
C THR A 18 -42.05 -27.30 -10.44
N SER A 19 -42.64 -27.05 -9.28
CA SER A 19 -44.06 -27.33 -8.99
C SER A 19 -44.96 -26.56 -9.96
N SER A 20 -45.97 -27.24 -10.50
CA SER A 20 -47.03 -26.66 -11.35
C SER A 20 -48.02 -25.78 -10.58
N TRP A 21 -48.07 -25.91 -9.25
CA TRP A 21 -49.05 -25.26 -8.37
C TRP A 21 -48.50 -24.04 -7.61
N GLY A 22 -47.37 -23.50 -8.08
CA GLY A 22 -46.68 -22.36 -7.47
C GLY A 22 -45.65 -22.81 -6.44
N GLY A 23 -44.46 -22.19 -6.52
CA GLY A 23 -43.34 -22.45 -5.62
C GLY A 23 -43.56 -21.96 -4.18
N ARG A 24 -42.47 -21.85 -3.42
CA ARG A 24 -42.48 -21.35 -2.03
C ARG A 24 -43.18 -19.98 -1.96
N ARG A 25 -44.25 -19.87 -1.17
CA ARG A 25 -45.07 -18.64 -1.00
C ARG A 25 -44.36 -17.53 -0.21
N THR A 26 -43.29 -17.86 0.49
CA THR A 26 -42.45 -16.92 1.26
C THR A 26 -41.02 -16.96 0.74
N MET A 27 -40.35 -15.80 0.73
CA MET A 27 -38.95 -15.74 0.33
C MET A 27 -38.11 -16.57 1.32
N PRO A 28 -37.26 -17.48 0.82
CA PRO A 28 -36.40 -18.27 1.67
C PRO A 28 -35.38 -17.36 2.35
N ASN A 29 -35.22 -17.55 3.66
CA ASN A 29 -34.10 -16.98 4.37
C ASN A 29 -32.86 -17.80 4.08
N VAL A 30 -31.79 -17.12 3.68
CA VAL A 30 -30.47 -17.72 3.52
C VAL A 30 -29.57 -17.34 4.68
N PHE A 31 -28.62 -18.24 4.95
CA PHE A 31 -27.61 -18.03 5.96
C PHE A 31 -26.56 -17.05 5.44
N THR A 32 -26.18 -16.12 6.30
CA THR A 32 -24.99 -15.28 6.09
C THR A 32 -23.74 -16.08 6.49
N GLU A 33 -22.63 -15.44 6.83
CA GLU A 33 -21.32 -16.09 7.05
C GLU A 33 -21.30 -17.20 8.11
N TYR A 34 -22.38 -17.38 8.85
CA TYR A 34 -22.61 -18.46 9.81
C TYR A 34 -23.39 -19.65 9.23
N GLY A 35 -23.33 -19.90 7.91
CA GLY A 35 -24.06 -21.01 7.27
C GLY A 35 -23.69 -22.41 7.77
N VAL A 36 -22.41 -22.66 8.07
CA VAL A 36 -21.90 -23.90 8.69
C VAL A 36 -22.52 -24.12 10.08
N LEU A 37 -22.91 -23.02 10.73
CA LEU A 37 -23.47 -23.01 12.06
C LEU A 37 -24.87 -23.59 12.13
N MET A 38 -25.68 -23.39 11.10
CA MET A 38 -27.05 -23.88 11.10
C MET A 38 -27.14 -25.40 10.93
N LEU A 39 -26.09 -26.00 10.37
CA LEU A 39 -25.90 -27.46 10.40
C LEU A 39 -25.60 -27.95 11.83
N SER A 40 -24.89 -27.16 12.64
CA SER A 40 -24.61 -27.49 14.05
C SER A 40 -25.83 -27.30 14.96
N SER A 41 -26.76 -26.40 14.61
CA SER A 41 -28.01 -26.17 15.34
C SER A 41 -29.14 -27.15 14.98
N VAL A 42 -28.91 -28.10 14.06
CA VAL A 42 -29.84 -29.23 13.85
C VAL A 42 -30.02 -30.02 15.15
N LEU A 43 -28.99 -30.01 16.00
CA LEU A 43 -29.02 -30.56 17.34
C LEU A 43 -29.37 -29.45 18.36
N ASN A 44 -30.46 -29.64 19.10
CA ASN A 44 -30.99 -28.69 20.07
C ASN A 44 -30.54 -28.97 21.53
N SER A 45 -29.43 -29.68 21.73
CA SER A 45 -28.90 -29.95 23.07
C SER A 45 -28.09 -28.78 23.61
N GLU A 46 -28.07 -28.60 24.93
CA GLU A 46 -27.25 -27.55 25.58
C GLU A 46 -25.76 -27.65 25.20
N GLN A 47 -25.23 -28.86 25.08
CA GLN A 47 -23.86 -29.09 24.63
C GLN A 47 -23.64 -28.62 23.19
N ALA A 48 -24.58 -28.89 22.28
CA ALA A 48 -24.49 -28.44 20.89
C ALA A 48 -24.50 -26.92 20.81
N ILE A 49 -25.32 -26.24 21.63
CA ILE A 49 -25.36 -24.77 21.71
C ILE A 49 -24.01 -24.20 22.17
N GLN A 50 -23.39 -24.79 23.21
CA GLN A 50 -22.10 -24.33 23.71
C GLN A 50 -20.95 -24.52 22.70
N VAL A 51 -20.93 -25.67 22.03
CA VAL A 51 -19.94 -25.96 20.97
C VAL A 51 -20.10 -24.99 19.81
N ASN A 52 -21.34 -24.74 19.41
CA ASN A 52 -21.69 -23.78 18.37
C ASN A 52 -21.14 -22.36 18.70
N ILE A 53 -21.38 -21.86 19.91
CA ILE A 53 -20.84 -20.55 20.35
C ILE A 53 -19.31 -20.51 20.29
N GLN A 54 -18.63 -21.60 20.65
CA GLN A 54 -17.17 -21.67 20.59
C GLN A 54 -16.65 -21.64 19.15
N ILE A 55 -17.27 -22.40 18.25
CA ILE A 55 -16.94 -22.39 16.83
C ILE A 55 -17.09 -20.97 16.26
N MET A 56 -18.16 -20.26 16.63
CA MET A 56 -18.38 -18.86 16.23
C MET A 56 -17.26 -17.93 16.66
N ARG A 57 -16.85 -18.01 17.93
CA ARG A 57 -15.77 -17.17 18.47
C ARG A 57 -14.46 -17.42 17.74
N ILE A 58 -14.16 -18.69 17.44
CA ILE A 58 -12.94 -19.06 16.72
C ILE A 58 -12.99 -18.54 15.28
N PHE A 59 -14.11 -18.74 14.57
CA PHE A 59 -14.25 -18.29 13.19
C PHE A 59 -14.17 -16.76 13.06
N ALA A 60 -14.81 -16.02 13.97
CA ALA A 60 -14.71 -14.56 14.03
C ALA A 60 -13.25 -14.10 14.24
N LYS A 61 -12.54 -14.73 15.19
CA LYS A 61 -11.12 -14.42 15.44
C LYS A 61 -10.23 -14.74 14.26
N ILE A 62 -10.43 -15.88 13.58
CA ILE A 62 -9.65 -16.25 12.39
C ILE A 62 -9.86 -15.24 11.26
N ARG A 63 -11.11 -14.85 11.00
CA ARG A 63 -11.41 -13.86 9.95
C ARG A 63 -10.82 -12.49 10.27
N GLN A 64 -10.92 -12.04 11.51
CA GLN A 64 -10.30 -10.80 11.97
C GLN A 64 -8.78 -10.87 11.82
N TYR A 65 -8.15 -11.95 12.28
CA TYR A 65 -6.71 -12.15 12.12
C TYR A 65 -6.27 -12.11 10.66
N ILE A 66 -7.01 -12.73 9.74
CA ILE A 66 -6.71 -12.67 8.30
C ILE A 66 -6.82 -11.23 7.79
N ALA A 67 -7.87 -10.49 8.17
CA ALA A 67 -8.06 -9.10 7.77
C ALA A 67 -6.93 -8.18 8.30
N ASP A 68 -6.60 -8.28 9.58
CA ASP A 68 -5.52 -7.52 10.22
C ASP A 68 -4.17 -7.80 9.52
N ASN A 69 -3.89 -9.06 9.18
CA ASN A 69 -2.68 -9.40 8.43
C ASN A 69 -2.66 -8.85 7.00
N THR A 70 -3.81 -8.67 6.35
CA THR A 70 -3.86 -8.07 5.01
C THR A 70 -3.60 -6.57 5.07
N GLU A 71 -4.17 -5.87 6.04
CA GLU A 71 -3.93 -4.44 6.28
C GLU A 71 -2.47 -4.18 6.63
N LEU A 72 -1.91 -4.94 7.58
CA LEU A 72 -0.49 -4.86 7.95
C LEU A 72 0.44 -5.14 6.76
N LYS A 73 0.10 -6.09 5.88
CA LYS A 73 0.90 -6.37 4.67
C LYS A 73 0.87 -5.19 3.69
N LEU A 74 -0.25 -4.49 3.56
CA LEU A 74 -0.37 -3.30 2.73
C LEU A 74 0.47 -2.15 3.29
N GLU A 75 0.33 -1.85 4.59
CA GLU A 75 1.13 -0.81 5.26
C GLU A 75 2.63 -1.07 5.12
N ILE A 76 3.08 -2.32 5.32
CA ILE A 76 4.49 -2.71 5.12
C ILE A 76 4.93 -2.49 3.68
N ALA A 77 4.08 -2.80 2.69
CA ALA A 77 4.40 -2.57 1.28
C ALA A 77 4.53 -1.08 0.96
N GLU A 78 3.67 -0.23 1.54
CA GLU A 78 3.77 1.23 1.39
C GLU A 78 5.04 1.79 2.01
N ILE A 79 5.39 1.36 3.23
CA ILE A 79 6.63 1.75 3.91
C ILE A 79 7.84 1.35 3.07
N LYS A 80 7.88 0.12 2.55
CA LYS A 80 8.98 -0.34 1.68
C LYS A 80 9.16 0.54 0.46
N ASN A 81 8.07 0.88 -0.23
CA ASN A 81 8.10 1.78 -1.38
C ASN A 81 8.59 3.19 -1.02
N ALA A 82 8.17 3.72 0.13
CA ALA A 82 8.62 5.03 0.60
C ALA A 82 10.12 5.04 0.89
N VAL A 83 10.63 4.00 1.56
CA VAL A 83 12.06 3.85 1.88
C VAL A 83 12.90 3.72 0.61
N GLU A 84 12.46 2.92 -0.37
CA GLU A 84 13.16 2.77 -1.65
C GLU A 84 13.27 4.11 -2.41
N LYS A 85 12.19 4.91 -2.43
CA LYS A 85 12.20 6.25 -3.04
C LYS A 85 13.19 7.19 -2.34
N ILE A 86 13.29 7.14 -1.02
CA ILE A 86 14.26 7.94 -0.26
C ILE A 86 15.69 7.51 -0.60
N ALA A 87 15.96 6.21 -0.65
CA ALA A 87 17.28 5.69 -1.01
C ALA A 87 17.71 6.12 -2.42
N VAL A 88 16.80 6.08 -3.40
CA VAL A 88 17.06 6.56 -4.76
C VAL A 88 17.36 8.06 -4.78
N LYS A 89 16.61 8.87 -4.02
CA LYS A 89 16.87 10.32 -3.91
C LYS A 89 18.21 10.62 -3.26
N GLN A 90 18.57 9.92 -2.18
CA GLN A 90 19.87 10.07 -1.51
C GLN A 90 21.03 9.79 -2.47
N LYS A 91 20.94 8.73 -3.27
CA LYS A 91 21.96 8.44 -4.30
C LYS A 91 22.13 9.59 -5.30
N GLY A 92 21.03 10.25 -5.69
CA GLY A 92 21.08 11.44 -6.52
C GLY A 92 21.70 12.65 -5.81
N HIS A 93 21.47 12.80 -4.51
CA HIS A 93 22.11 13.84 -3.70
C HIS A 93 23.63 13.64 -3.61
N ASP A 94 24.11 12.41 -3.42
CA ASP A 94 25.54 12.11 -3.37
C ASP A 94 26.25 12.51 -4.68
N GLN A 95 25.64 12.19 -5.83
CA GLN A 95 26.16 12.61 -7.14
C GLN A 95 26.20 14.13 -7.32
N ASN A 96 25.16 14.83 -6.84
CA ASN A 96 25.13 16.28 -6.90
C ASN A 96 26.21 16.90 -5.99
N ILE A 97 26.47 16.30 -4.84
CA ILE A 97 27.53 16.73 -3.91
C ILE A 97 28.91 16.51 -4.54
N GLU A 98 29.16 15.36 -5.16
CA GLU A 98 30.40 15.10 -5.92
C GLU A 98 30.62 16.16 -7.00
N LEU A 99 29.58 16.51 -7.75
CA LEU A 99 29.65 17.54 -8.79
C LEU A 99 29.93 18.93 -8.21
N LEU A 100 29.36 19.29 -7.06
CA LEU A 100 29.65 20.55 -6.37
C LEU A 100 31.11 20.66 -5.97
N PHE A 101 31.71 19.59 -5.44
CA PHE A 101 33.13 19.56 -5.11
C PHE A 101 34.01 19.70 -6.35
N GLU A 102 33.67 19.01 -7.45
CA GLU A 102 34.38 19.16 -8.72
C GLU A 102 34.37 20.62 -9.23
N TYR A 103 33.24 21.32 -9.09
CA TYR A 103 33.16 22.73 -9.47
C TYR A 103 33.98 23.65 -8.56
N ILE A 104 34.00 23.39 -7.25
CA ILE A 104 34.81 24.17 -6.30
C ILE A 104 36.30 24.01 -6.64
N ASP A 105 36.76 22.79 -6.86
CA ASP A 105 38.16 22.50 -7.21
C ASP A 105 38.56 23.24 -8.50
N ARG A 106 37.74 23.17 -9.55
CA ARG A 106 37.98 23.90 -10.82
C ARG A 106 38.05 25.41 -10.65
N LEU A 107 37.27 25.99 -9.72
CA LEU A 107 37.29 27.43 -9.45
C LEU A 107 38.52 27.83 -8.63
N GLN A 108 38.93 26.98 -7.68
CA GLN A 108 40.13 27.20 -6.88
C GLN A 108 41.39 27.15 -7.76
N ASP A 109 41.51 26.14 -8.64
CA ASP A 109 42.62 26.02 -9.60
C ASP A 109 42.72 27.24 -10.55
N LYS A 110 41.58 27.83 -10.93
CA LYS A 110 41.56 29.05 -11.76
C LYS A 110 42.01 30.31 -11.01
N GLN A 111 41.86 30.37 -9.69
CA GLN A 111 42.35 31.48 -8.88
C GLN A 111 43.87 31.42 -8.69
N ASP A 112 44.45 30.23 -8.60
CA ASP A 112 45.90 30.06 -8.42
C ASP A 112 46.71 30.41 -9.69
N ILE A 113 46.11 30.29 -10.89
CA ILE A 113 46.72 30.75 -12.16
C ILE A 113 46.67 32.29 -12.30
N ALA A 114 45.84 32.97 -11.50
CA ALA A 114 45.71 34.43 -11.48
C ALA A 114 46.67 35.12 -10.49
N ALA A 115 47.85 34.53 -10.21
CA ALA A 115 48.97 35.32 -9.70
C ALA A 115 49.16 36.51 -10.67
N PRO A 116 49.13 37.77 -10.19
CA PRO A 116 49.17 38.91 -11.09
C PRO A 116 50.53 38.91 -11.79
N ALA A 117 50.56 38.55 -13.08
CA ALA A 117 51.71 38.81 -13.94
C ALA A 117 52.12 40.26 -13.73
N GLU A 118 53.41 40.50 -13.44
CA GLU A 118 53.96 41.83 -13.14
C GLU A 118 53.30 42.89 -14.02
N ARG A 119 52.49 43.75 -13.40
CA ARG A 119 51.71 44.74 -14.15
C ARG A 119 52.69 45.65 -14.88
N LYS A 120 52.72 45.60 -16.22
CA LYS A 120 53.43 46.59 -17.03
C LYS A 120 52.94 47.97 -16.62
N GLN A 121 53.84 48.79 -16.09
CA GLN A 121 53.52 50.14 -15.68
C GLN A 121 53.19 50.96 -16.93
N ILE A 122 51.91 51.35 -17.07
CA ILE A 122 51.44 52.17 -18.20
C ILE A 122 51.43 53.62 -17.72
N GLY A 123 52.39 54.42 -18.19
CA GLY A 123 52.52 55.83 -17.85
C GLY A 123 53.56 56.54 -18.71
N TYR A 124 53.40 57.85 -18.89
CA TYR A 124 54.28 58.69 -19.70
C TYR A 124 55.66 58.81 -19.04
N LYS A 125 56.70 58.28 -19.69
CA LYS A 125 58.09 58.46 -19.27
C LYS A 125 58.58 59.82 -19.77
N ILE A 126 58.69 60.78 -18.86
CA ILE A 126 59.31 62.08 -19.14
C ILE A 126 60.79 61.82 -19.44
N GLY A 127 61.22 62.09 -20.67
CA GLY A 127 62.60 61.93 -21.10
C GLY A 127 63.53 62.81 -20.27
N GLY A 128 64.55 62.21 -19.67
CA GLY A 128 65.63 62.92 -19.01
C GLY A 128 66.40 63.74 -20.03
N LYS A 129 66.46 65.05 -19.82
CA LYS A 129 67.45 65.93 -20.45
C LYS A 129 68.82 65.66 -19.84
N THR A 130 69.83 65.93 -20.67
CA THR A 130 71.31 65.91 -20.50
C THR A 130 71.98 64.55 -20.51
#